data_AF-W2VT93-F1
#
_entry.id   AF-W2VT93-F1
#
_cell.length_a   1.000
_cell.length_b   1.000
_cell.length_c   1.000
_cell.angle_alpha   90.00
_cell.angle_beta   90.00
_cell.angle_gamma   90.00
#
_symmetry.space_group_name_H-M   'P 1'
#
loop_
_entity.id
_entity.type
_entity.pdbx_description
1 polymer ?
#
loop_
_entity_poly.entity_id
_entity_poly.type
_entity_poly.pdbx_seq_one_letter_code
_entity_poly.pdbx_strand_id
1 'polypeptide(L)'
;MPRWSPVLLSTLALATLAPVQVHSSSANQMDFAACPIRHSPEYYCCEYSETTKVLYTKYNRPSGGDYESYYIDGWNKQRQVNFPYVMYHPQTPKFYYNDPSTICRVQAVANTETDELTEELQCADTNSSLVAASQDSTVFWTYSANVRNNNASFPVGATCYSIMLRDGSVDSDLKAACVSASTSTTPRFTTYTETPLVVIYLLYLAFFVLLGGWTGYKTYMQTTNLSVNEMNKKLIATPQTPSRAVAGNANGHHTGVRASDTRMQIEASEGLLQTGFSNSYLGTFVFGCVVVASLALNALLIVIIADYYGRFDPPLFDASEDNAVVFIVMWVITSIWFVTIVALQDRIYNFFRLRVPLDKCEFVYMLKRDDTEVLLADRSGVSDFVSKIENFFASKGKISGYRTTVPVIEVGGLRIVEFQHLRYVYEENEGRFVPGAVALGNNYDDILHEAKGLSDSEAEHRINTVGYNSVDVEMPSLP
;
A
#
# COMPACT_ATOMS: atom_id res chain seq x y z
N MET A 1 -3.66 23.75 24.06
CA MET A 1 -2.80 22.55 23.91
C MET A 1 -3.45 21.65 22.88
N PRO A 2 -2.94 21.54 21.64
CA PRO A 2 -3.60 20.74 20.62
C PRO A 2 -3.31 19.27 20.87
N ARG A 3 -4.38 18.46 20.92
CA ARG A 3 -4.35 17.01 20.99
C ARG A 3 -4.26 16.53 19.54
N TRP A 4 -3.05 16.20 19.12
CA TRP A 4 -2.80 15.64 17.80
C TRP A 4 -3.45 14.26 17.73
N SER A 5 -4.32 14.06 16.74
CA SER A 5 -4.83 12.73 16.41
C SER A 5 -3.65 11.87 15.92
N PRO A 6 -3.37 10.70 16.50
CA PRO A 6 -2.19 9.89 16.17
C PRO A 6 -2.28 9.20 14.79
N VAL A 7 -3.39 9.39 14.07
CA VAL A 7 -3.67 8.67 12.82
C VAL A 7 -2.90 9.26 11.62
N LEU A 8 -2.53 10.54 11.64
CA LEU A 8 -1.78 11.18 10.55
C LEU A 8 -0.25 11.13 10.71
N LEU A 9 0.26 10.75 11.89
CA LEU A 9 1.68 10.53 12.12
C LEU A 9 2.11 9.07 11.95
N SER A 10 1.16 8.14 11.89
CA SER A 10 1.46 6.72 11.72
C SER A 10 1.79 6.31 10.29
N THR A 11 1.60 7.20 9.29
CA THR A 11 1.97 6.94 7.89
C THR A 11 3.28 7.60 7.44
N LEU A 12 3.95 8.33 8.33
CA LEU A 12 5.31 8.88 8.10
C LEU A 12 6.34 8.44 9.16
N ALA A 13 5.91 7.69 10.17
CA ALA A 13 6.78 7.10 11.20
C ALA A 13 7.01 5.59 11.03
N LEU A 14 7.11 5.12 9.77
CA LEU A 14 7.63 3.79 9.44
C LEU A 14 9.03 3.86 8.80
N ALA A 15 9.78 4.93 9.10
CA ALA A 15 11.19 5.10 8.75
C ALA A 15 12.13 5.09 9.98
N THR A 16 11.63 4.83 11.19
CA THR A 16 12.46 4.78 12.41
C THR A 16 12.11 3.63 13.36
N LEU A 17 11.72 2.47 12.83
CA LEU A 17 12.28 1.26 13.43
C LEU A 17 13.73 1.30 12.98
N ALA A 18 14.62 1.69 13.88
CA ALA A 18 16.03 1.41 13.69
C ALA A 18 16.10 -0.05 13.26
N PRO A 19 16.54 -0.36 12.03
CA PRO A 19 16.89 -1.72 11.74
C PRO A 19 17.87 -2.06 12.85
N VAL A 20 17.63 -3.17 13.58
CA VAL A 20 18.77 -3.96 14.06
C VAL A 20 19.75 -3.87 12.93
N GLN A 21 20.92 -3.27 13.14
CA GLN A 21 21.88 -3.01 12.08
C GLN A 21 22.26 -4.35 11.45
N VAL A 22 21.42 -4.83 10.54
CA VAL A 22 21.77 -5.79 9.54
C VAL A 22 22.58 -4.91 8.61
N HIS A 23 23.88 -4.87 8.88
CA HIS A 23 24.86 -4.56 7.86
C HIS A 23 24.70 -5.63 6.79
N SER A 24 23.66 -5.50 5.98
CA SER A 24 23.57 -6.14 4.68
C SER A 24 23.42 -4.99 3.71
N SER A 25 24.58 -4.42 3.32
CA SER A 25 24.74 -4.23 1.88
C SER A 25 24.28 -5.54 1.27
N SER A 26 23.32 -5.50 0.35
CA SER A 26 23.08 -6.62 -0.55
C SER A 26 24.46 -7.02 -1.09
N ALA A 27 25.03 -8.08 -0.53
CA ALA A 27 26.36 -8.50 -0.93
C ALA A 27 26.14 -9.09 -2.31
N ASN A 28 26.50 -8.31 -3.34
CA ASN A 28 26.64 -8.84 -4.67
C ASN A 28 27.63 -10.01 -4.53
N GLN A 29 27.44 -11.11 -5.26
CA GLN A 29 28.43 -12.19 -5.24
C GLN A 29 29.84 -11.70 -5.62
N MET A 30 29.89 -10.57 -6.34
CA MET A 30 31.09 -9.82 -6.71
C MET A 30 31.70 -8.98 -5.56
N ASP A 31 30.95 -8.74 -4.46
CA ASP A 31 31.39 -8.00 -3.27
C ASP A 31 32.08 -8.90 -2.23
N PHE A 32 32.04 -10.22 -2.41
CA PHE A 32 32.86 -11.14 -1.63
C PHE A 32 34.31 -11.09 -2.13
N ALA A 33 35.28 -11.14 -1.22
CA ALA A 33 36.72 -10.88 -1.43
C ALA A 33 37.46 -11.86 -2.37
N ALA A 34 36.96 -12.03 -3.59
CA ALA A 34 37.50 -12.84 -4.67
C ALA A 34 37.06 -12.25 -6.02
N CYS A 35 37.45 -11.01 -6.30
CA CYS A 35 37.44 -10.43 -7.65
C CYS A 35 38.89 -10.01 -8.00
N PRO A 36 39.28 -9.99 -9.28
CA PRO A 36 39.78 -11.14 -10.02
C PRO A 36 41.22 -10.85 -10.47
N ILE A 37 42.22 -11.20 -9.66
CA ILE A 37 43.61 -11.19 -10.13
C ILE A 37 44.19 -12.55 -9.80
N ARG A 38 43.94 -13.51 -10.71
CA ARG A 38 44.47 -14.88 -10.71
C ARG A 38 43.90 -15.82 -9.65
N HIS A 39 42.59 -15.98 -9.62
CA HIS A 39 42.09 -17.32 -9.33
C HIS A 39 42.53 -18.17 -10.53
N SER A 40 43.24 -19.25 -10.29
CA SER A 40 43.46 -20.31 -11.28
C SER A 40 42.31 -21.32 -11.08
N PRO A 41 41.07 -21.01 -11.54
CA PRO A 41 39.97 -21.93 -11.35
C PRO A 41 40.29 -23.24 -12.05
N GLU A 42 40.01 -24.34 -11.36
CA GLU A 42 40.02 -25.65 -11.99
C GLU A 42 38.60 -25.93 -12.47
N TYR A 43 38.48 -26.38 -13.72
CA TYR A 43 37.20 -26.73 -14.30
C TYR A 43 37.04 -28.25 -14.36
N TYR A 44 35.85 -28.71 -14.00
CA TYR A 44 35.46 -30.10 -14.04
C TYR A 44 34.16 -30.25 -14.81
N CYS A 45 34.08 -31.25 -15.67
CA CYS A 45 32.88 -31.62 -16.38
C CYS A 45 32.27 -32.84 -15.71
N CYS A 46 31.04 -32.74 -15.23
CA CYS A 46 30.31 -33.86 -14.66
C CYS A 46 29.22 -34.31 -15.63
N GLU A 47 29.33 -35.54 -16.10
CA GLU A 47 28.38 -36.20 -16.99
C GLU A 47 27.41 -37.06 -16.17
N TYR A 48 26.12 -36.77 -16.31
CA TYR A 48 25.02 -37.47 -15.63
C TYR A 48 24.33 -38.48 -16.54
N SER A 49 24.22 -38.15 -17.83
CA SER A 49 23.72 -38.99 -18.92
C SER A 49 24.41 -38.58 -20.22
N GLU A 50 24.23 -39.35 -21.30
CA GLU A 50 24.86 -39.07 -22.61
C GLU A 50 24.56 -37.66 -23.13
N THR A 51 23.45 -37.05 -22.69
CA THR A 51 22.97 -35.74 -23.11
C THR A 51 23.19 -34.63 -22.08
N THR A 52 23.53 -34.94 -20.82
CA THR A 52 23.53 -33.96 -19.73
C THR A 52 24.91 -33.86 -19.07
N LYS A 53 25.61 -32.74 -19.30
CA LYS A 53 26.97 -32.49 -18.79
C LYS A 53 27.06 -31.11 -18.15
N VAL A 54 27.24 -31.00 -16.82
CA VAL A 54 27.36 -29.70 -16.14
C VAL A 54 28.82 -29.34 -15.88
N LEU A 55 29.16 -28.07 -16.11
CA LEU A 55 30.45 -27.49 -15.74
C LEU A 55 30.49 -27.09 -14.26
N TYR A 56 31.35 -27.75 -13.50
CA TYR A 56 31.72 -27.36 -12.14
C TYR A 56 33.00 -26.53 -12.16
N THR A 57 33.00 -25.47 -11.36
CA THR A 57 34.15 -24.59 -11.16
C THR A 57 34.62 -24.71 -9.72
N LYS A 58 35.90 -25.03 -9.57
CA LYS A 58 36.59 -25.15 -8.28
C LYS A 58 37.51 -23.96 -8.09
N TYR A 59 37.41 -23.35 -6.92
CA TYR A 59 38.28 -22.29 -6.45
C TYR A 59 39.06 -22.78 -5.24
N ASN A 60 40.38 -22.91 -5.40
CA ASN A 60 41.28 -23.08 -4.26
C ASN A 60 41.59 -21.71 -3.68
N ARG A 61 41.66 -21.62 -2.35
CA ARG A 61 42.17 -20.43 -1.66
C ARG A 61 43.62 -20.20 -2.12
N PRO A 62 43.94 -19.04 -2.72
CA PRO A 62 45.32 -18.74 -3.10
C PRO A 62 46.24 -18.72 -1.87
N SER A 63 47.45 -19.24 -2.02
CA SER A 63 48.50 -19.24 -1.00
C SER A 63 49.74 -18.54 -1.51
N GLY A 64 50.36 -17.70 -0.68
CA GLY A 64 51.52 -16.88 -1.04
C GLY A 64 51.20 -15.58 -1.78
N GLY A 65 52.14 -14.63 -1.69
CA GLY A 65 52.06 -13.31 -2.32
C GLY A 65 51.45 -12.21 -1.44
N ASP A 66 51.46 -10.98 -1.92
CA ASP A 66 51.08 -9.78 -1.16
C ASP A 66 49.62 -9.76 -0.69
N TYR A 67 48.78 -10.61 -1.28
CA TYR A 67 47.33 -10.67 -1.00
C TYR A 67 46.90 -11.86 -0.12
N GLU A 68 47.82 -12.72 0.33
CA GLU A 68 47.50 -13.93 1.11
C GLU A 68 46.69 -13.63 2.39
N SER A 69 47.05 -12.56 3.10
CA SER A 69 46.36 -12.14 4.32
C SER A 69 44.89 -11.78 4.08
N TYR A 70 44.57 -11.17 2.94
CA TYR A 70 43.20 -10.84 2.55
C TYR A 70 42.38 -12.11 2.24
N TYR A 71 42.98 -13.10 1.60
CA TYR A 71 42.32 -14.39 1.35
C TYR A 71 42.05 -15.16 2.65
N ILE A 72 42.98 -15.13 3.60
CA ILE A 72 42.80 -15.75 4.92
C ILE A 72 41.68 -15.05 5.69
N ASP A 73 41.66 -13.71 5.75
CA ASP A 73 40.57 -12.97 6.42
C ASP A 73 39.22 -13.24 5.75
N GLY A 74 39.19 -13.28 4.41
CA GLY A 74 38.02 -13.64 3.62
C GLY A 74 37.49 -15.04 3.98
N TRP A 75 38.35 -16.06 3.99
CA TRP A 75 37.98 -17.44 4.34
C TRP A 75 37.56 -17.62 5.81
N ASN A 76 38.05 -16.77 6.70
CA ASN A 76 37.68 -16.76 8.13
C ASN A 76 36.32 -16.10 8.39
N LYS A 77 35.74 -15.38 7.42
CA LYS A 77 34.39 -14.82 7.57
C LYS A 77 33.35 -15.95 7.51
N GLN A 78 32.32 -15.82 8.33
CA GLN A 78 31.16 -16.70 8.29
C GLN A 78 30.51 -16.69 6.89
N ARG A 79 30.01 -17.85 6.49
CA ARG A 79 29.30 -18.09 5.23
C ARG A 79 27.93 -18.68 5.52
N GLN A 80 27.03 -18.53 4.56
CA GLN A 80 25.70 -19.14 4.59
C GLN A 80 25.48 -19.94 3.32
N VAL A 81 24.86 -21.10 3.47
CA VAL A 81 24.39 -21.89 2.34
C VAL A 81 22.93 -21.54 2.12
N ASN A 82 22.62 -20.85 1.02
CA ASN A 82 21.25 -20.54 0.63
C ASN A 82 20.53 -21.84 0.21
N PHE A 83 20.03 -22.59 1.19
CA PHE A 83 19.24 -23.81 1.04
C PHE A 83 18.25 -23.93 2.20
N PRO A 84 16.97 -24.28 1.97
CA PRO A 84 16.34 -24.56 0.67
C PRO A 84 15.97 -23.28 -0.12
N TYR A 85 16.34 -22.10 0.37
CA TYR A 85 15.98 -20.81 -0.23
C TYR A 85 16.95 -20.41 -1.33
N VAL A 86 16.45 -19.75 -2.38
CA VAL A 86 17.26 -19.23 -3.50
C VAL A 86 18.14 -18.03 -3.13
N MET A 87 17.79 -17.31 -2.06
CA MET A 87 18.52 -16.15 -1.55
C MET A 87 18.78 -16.25 -0.06
N TYR A 88 19.55 -15.28 0.46
CA TYR A 88 19.85 -15.13 1.87
C TYR A 88 18.58 -15.23 2.72
N HIS A 89 18.59 -16.16 3.67
CA HIS A 89 17.52 -16.31 4.64
C HIS A 89 18.12 -16.54 6.03
N PRO A 90 17.67 -15.84 7.09
CA PRO A 90 18.29 -15.90 8.42
C PRO A 90 18.34 -17.31 9.04
N GLN A 91 17.45 -18.21 8.61
CA GLN A 91 17.37 -19.59 9.08
C GLN A 91 18.28 -20.55 8.30
N THR A 92 18.98 -20.07 7.26
CA THR A 92 19.90 -20.93 6.50
C THR A 92 21.14 -21.29 7.32
N PRO A 93 21.70 -22.49 7.14
CA PRO A 93 22.88 -22.92 7.89
C PRO A 93 24.10 -22.05 7.62
N LYS A 94 24.81 -21.77 8.71
CA LYS A 94 26.02 -20.95 8.73
C LYS A 94 27.24 -21.85 8.89
N PHE A 95 28.29 -21.57 8.13
CA PHE A 95 29.52 -22.34 8.19
C PHE A 95 30.75 -21.45 8.08
N TYR A 96 31.91 -21.99 8.40
CA TYR A 96 33.19 -21.33 8.20
C TYR A 96 34.12 -22.20 7.35
N TYR A 97 34.82 -21.58 6.40
CA TYR A 97 35.83 -22.28 5.60
C TYR A 97 37.14 -22.54 6.36
N ASN A 98 37.28 -22.09 7.60
CA ASN A 98 38.43 -22.41 8.45
C ASN A 98 38.13 -23.51 9.46
N ASP A 99 36.87 -23.95 9.57
CA ASP A 99 36.43 -24.98 10.50
C ASP A 99 35.73 -26.12 9.75
N PRO A 100 36.45 -27.22 9.45
CA PRO A 100 35.91 -28.39 8.77
C PRO A 100 34.65 -28.98 9.42
N SER A 101 34.48 -28.79 10.74
CA SER A 101 33.33 -29.34 11.48
C SER A 101 32.02 -28.60 11.20
N THR A 102 32.10 -27.37 10.68
CA THR A 102 30.92 -26.54 10.39
C THR A 102 30.55 -26.51 8.91
N ILE A 103 31.39 -27.07 8.02
CA ILE A 103 31.22 -26.95 6.58
C ILE A 103 29.88 -27.53 6.14
N CYS A 104 29.11 -26.70 5.42
CA CYS A 104 27.90 -27.09 4.73
C CYS A 104 28.12 -26.99 3.21
N ARG A 105 27.61 -27.97 2.47
CA ARG A 105 27.62 -28.01 1.01
C ARG A 105 26.30 -28.48 0.47
N VAL A 106 25.90 -27.95 -0.68
CA VAL A 106 24.75 -28.49 -1.43
C VAL A 106 25.25 -29.59 -2.34
N GLN A 107 24.80 -30.81 -2.05
CA GLN A 107 25.04 -31.97 -2.86
C GLN A 107 23.90 -32.13 -3.87
N ALA A 108 24.27 -32.31 -5.11
CA ALA A 108 23.35 -32.78 -6.14
C ALA A 108 23.41 -34.31 -6.21
N VAL A 109 22.25 -34.97 -6.25
CA VAL A 109 22.11 -36.40 -6.51
C VAL A 109 21.43 -36.51 -7.86
N ALA A 110 22.11 -37.15 -8.81
CA ALA A 110 21.57 -37.35 -10.14
C ALA A 110 20.87 -38.71 -10.19
N ASN A 111 19.60 -38.71 -10.57
CA ASN A 111 18.89 -39.95 -10.86
C ASN A 111 19.05 -40.30 -12.34
N THR A 112 19.84 -41.35 -12.62
CA THR A 112 20.13 -41.81 -13.98
C THR A 112 18.91 -42.38 -14.70
N GLU A 113 17.80 -42.66 -14.01
CA GLU A 113 16.57 -43.18 -14.61
C GLU A 113 15.56 -42.09 -14.99
N THR A 114 15.58 -40.94 -14.29
CA THR A 114 14.63 -39.84 -14.49
C THR A 114 15.25 -38.59 -15.10
N ASP A 115 16.58 -38.57 -15.29
CA ASP A 115 17.36 -37.38 -15.70
C ASP A 115 17.16 -36.15 -14.78
N GLU A 116 16.60 -36.36 -13.57
CA GLU A 116 16.38 -35.30 -12.59
C GLU A 116 17.55 -35.17 -11.61
N LEU A 117 17.86 -33.92 -11.26
CA LEU A 117 18.88 -33.57 -10.29
C LEU A 117 18.20 -33.11 -8.99
N THR A 118 18.33 -33.88 -7.93
CA THR A 118 17.81 -33.51 -6.61
C THR A 118 18.92 -32.91 -5.76
N GLU A 119 18.68 -31.75 -5.14
CA GLU A 119 19.65 -31.11 -4.26
C GLU A 119 19.34 -31.38 -2.79
N GLU A 120 20.37 -31.76 -2.04
CA GLU A 120 20.31 -31.95 -0.60
C GLU A 120 21.40 -31.16 0.10
N LEU A 121 21.10 -30.66 1.30
CA LEU A 121 22.09 -29.99 2.13
C LEU A 121 22.85 -31.02 2.97
N GLN A 122 24.18 -31.01 2.84
CA GLN A 122 25.06 -31.81 3.68
C GLN A 122 25.92 -30.88 4.54
N CYS A 123 25.80 -31.02 5.85
CA CYS A 123 26.67 -30.32 6.79
C CYS A 123 27.44 -31.34 7.62
N ALA A 124 28.70 -31.02 7.90
CA ALA A 124 29.61 -31.87 8.65
C ALA A 124 29.14 -32.14 10.10
N ASP A 125 28.36 -31.23 10.68
CA ASP A 125 27.84 -31.28 12.04
C ASP A 125 26.58 -32.16 12.20
N THR A 126 25.82 -32.37 11.13
CA THR A 126 24.45 -32.93 11.21
C THR A 126 24.22 -34.17 10.37
N ASN A 127 24.97 -34.41 9.27
CA ASN A 127 24.69 -35.54 8.37
C ASN A 127 25.96 -36.03 7.62
N SER A 128 26.87 -36.68 8.34
CA SER A 128 28.24 -36.98 7.90
C SER A 128 28.35 -38.06 6.80
N SER A 129 27.99 -37.68 5.57
CA SER A 129 28.41 -38.38 4.34
C SER A 129 29.07 -37.45 3.32
N LEU A 130 29.63 -36.32 3.78
CA LEU A 130 30.51 -35.50 2.95
C LEU A 130 31.73 -36.33 2.54
N VAL A 131 31.86 -36.59 1.24
CA VAL A 131 33.03 -37.22 0.62
C VAL A 131 34.30 -36.53 1.13
N ALA A 132 35.34 -37.28 1.50
CA ALA A 132 36.56 -36.72 2.11
C ALA A 132 37.18 -35.56 1.31
N ALA A 133 37.12 -35.59 -0.02
CA ALA A 133 37.58 -34.51 -0.90
C ALA A 133 36.72 -33.22 -0.83
N SER A 134 35.51 -33.31 -0.28
CA SER A 134 34.57 -32.21 -0.06
C SER A 134 34.58 -31.68 1.38
N GLN A 135 35.44 -32.20 2.26
CA GLN A 135 35.65 -31.64 3.60
C GLN A 135 36.78 -30.60 3.62
N ASP A 136 37.47 -30.41 2.49
CA ASP A 136 38.54 -29.43 2.36
C ASP A 136 37.96 -28.01 2.49
N SER A 137 38.37 -27.36 3.57
CA SER A 137 37.93 -26.03 3.95
C SER A 137 38.60 -24.96 3.09
N THR A 138 39.67 -25.29 2.37
CA THR A 138 40.37 -24.37 1.46
C THR A 138 39.75 -24.29 0.07
N VAL A 139 38.70 -25.07 -0.21
CA VAL A 139 38.12 -25.21 -1.54
C VAL A 139 36.66 -24.77 -1.55
N PHE A 140 36.32 -23.92 -2.51
CA PHE A 140 34.96 -23.52 -2.84
C PHE A 140 34.56 -24.07 -4.21
N TRP A 141 33.35 -24.63 -4.30
CA TRP A 141 32.81 -25.16 -5.55
C TRP A 141 31.53 -24.44 -5.92
N THR A 142 31.32 -24.23 -7.21
CA THR A 142 30.07 -23.74 -7.78
C THR A 142 29.87 -24.36 -9.17
N TYR A 143 28.64 -24.32 -9.68
CA TYR A 143 28.32 -24.78 -11.03
C TYR A 143 27.22 -23.90 -11.62
N SER A 144 27.15 -23.82 -12.96
CA SER A 144 26.33 -22.83 -13.67
C SER A 144 24.83 -22.92 -13.39
N ALA A 145 24.30 -24.13 -13.20
CA ALA A 145 22.88 -24.35 -12.93
C ALA A 145 22.48 -24.15 -11.44
N ASN A 146 23.44 -23.85 -10.56
CA ASN A 146 23.17 -23.56 -9.16
C ASN A 146 22.66 -22.12 -8.97
N VAL A 147 21.34 -21.92 -9.10
CA VAL A 147 20.71 -20.60 -8.90
C VAL A 147 20.91 -20.02 -7.49
N ARG A 148 21.27 -20.86 -6.51
CA ARG A 148 21.55 -20.46 -5.12
C ARG A 148 22.99 -19.97 -4.91
N ASN A 149 23.85 -20.19 -5.92
CA ASN A 149 25.28 -19.87 -5.96
C ASN A 149 26.00 -20.12 -4.63
N ASN A 150 25.76 -21.30 -4.08
CA ASN A 150 26.26 -21.76 -2.78
C ASN A 150 27.41 -22.77 -2.96
N ASN A 151 28.09 -23.11 -1.86
CA ASN A 151 29.22 -24.05 -1.89
C ASN A 151 28.76 -25.46 -2.28
N ALA A 152 28.94 -25.83 -3.54
CA ALA A 152 28.47 -27.11 -4.07
C ALA A 152 29.39 -28.28 -3.67
N SER A 153 28.92 -29.51 -3.86
CA SER A 153 29.76 -30.72 -3.84
C SER A 153 29.63 -31.50 -5.16
N PHE A 154 30.55 -32.44 -5.38
CA PHE A 154 30.44 -33.33 -6.53
C PHE A 154 29.18 -34.20 -6.43
N PRO A 155 28.46 -34.37 -7.54
CA PRO A 155 27.25 -35.14 -7.54
C PRO A 155 27.50 -36.64 -7.37
N VAL A 156 26.66 -37.30 -6.58
CA VAL A 156 26.71 -38.76 -6.41
C VAL A 156 26.09 -39.41 -7.64
N GLY A 157 26.78 -40.40 -8.21
CA GLY A 157 26.32 -41.14 -9.39
C GLY A 157 26.75 -40.57 -10.75
N ALA A 158 27.39 -39.41 -10.79
CA ALA A 158 27.91 -38.82 -12.03
C ALA A 158 29.39 -39.15 -12.27
N THR A 159 29.80 -39.16 -13.54
CA THR A 159 31.22 -39.26 -13.91
C THR A 159 31.80 -37.86 -14.12
N CYS A 160 32.66 -37.41 -13.20
CA CYS A 160 33.31 -36.11 -13.29
C CYS A 160 34.78 -36.24 -13.71
N TYR A 161 35.21 -35.43 -14.69
CA TYR A 161 36.60 -35.37 -15.14
C TYR A 161 37.09 -33.92 -15.27
N SER A 162 38.40 -33.71 -15.06
CA SER A 162 39.01 -32.39 -15.22
C SER A 162 39.19 -32.05 -16.70
N ILE A 163 38.88 -30.80 -17.07
CA ILE A 163 39.12 -30.28 -18.43
C ILE A 163 40.39 -29.41 -18.49
N MET A 164 41.23 -29.51 -17.45
CA MET A 164 42.53 -28.85 -17.40
C MET A 164 43.54 -29.63 -18.23
N LEU A 165 44.24 -28.95 -19.13
CA LEU A 165 45.35 -29.49 -19.92
C LEU A 165 46.61 -29.61 -19.06
N ARG A 166 47.58 -30.41 -19.53
CA ARG A 166 48.85 -30.65 -18.81
C ARG A 166 49.70 -29.40 -18.61
N ASP A 167 49.48 -28.38 -19.42
CA ASP A 167 50.13 -27.06 -19.35
C ASP A 167 49.40 -26.07 -18.42
N GLY A 168 48.28 -26.50 -17.80
CA GLY A 168 47.46 -25.68 -16.92
C GLY A 168 46.45 -24.78 -17.66
N SER A 169 46.39 -24.85 -18.99
CA SER A 169 45.33 -24.19 -19.78
C SER A 169 44.04 -25.03 -19.76
N VAL A 170 42.92 -24.44 -20.18
CA VAL A 170 41.62 -25.11 -20.21
C VAL A 170 41.34 -25.57 -21.63
N ASP A 171 40.92 -26.82 -21.80
CA ASP A 171 40.43 -27.30 -23.08
C ASP A 171 39.10 -26.59 -23.41
N SER A 172 39.13 -25.66 -24.37
CA SER A 172 37.98 -24.85 -24.75
C SER A 172 36.87 -25.66 -25.40
N ASP A 173 37.23 -26.72 -26.12
CA ASP A 173 36.28 -27.54 -26.87
C ASP A 173 35.54 -28.47 -25.91
N LEU A 174 36.25 -29.09 -24.97
CA LEU A 174 35.62 -29.84 -23.88
C LEU A 174 34.80 -28.93 -22.97
N LYS A 175 35.28 -27.73 -22.65
CA LYS A 175 34.51 -26.75 -21.86
C LYS A 175 33.19 -26.41 -22.55
N ALA A 176 33.22 -26.18 -23.87
CA ALA A 176 32.03 -25.88 -24.66
C ALA A 176 31.11 -27.10 -24.84
N ALA A 177 31.63 -28.32 -24.75
CA ALA A 177 30.83 -29.54 -24.74
C ALA A 177 30.18 -29.85 -23.37
N CYS A 178 30.69 -29.26 -22.29
CA CYS A 178 30.15 -29.36 -20.92
C CYS A 178 29.02 -28.36 -20.69
N VAL A 179 28.03 -28.42 -21.58
CA VAL A 179 26.80 -27.66 -21.47
C VAL A 179 25.76 -28.60 -20.91
N SER A 180 25.17 -28.21 -19.78
CA SER A 180 23.98 -28.88 -19.29
C SER A 180 23.00 -28.77 -20.44
N ALA A 181 22.44 -29.88 -20.93
CA ALA A 181 21.08 -29.82 -21.44
C ALA A 181 20.32 -29.20 -20.28
N SER A 182 20.16 -27.88 -20.33
CA SER A 182 19.29 -27.21 -19.43
C SER A 182 17.99 -27.92 -19.73
N THR A 183 17.46 -28.64 -18.76
CA THR A 183 16.03 -28.49 -18.50
C THR A 183 15.87 -26.99 -18.28
N SER A 184 15.89 -26.22 -19.37
CA SER A 184 15.26 -24.93 -19.41
C SER A 184 13.82 -25.34 -19.19
N THR A 185 13.41 -25.38 -17.94
CA THR A 185 12.01 -25.29 -17.61
C THR A 185 11.64 -23.95 -18.21
N THR A 186 11.17 -24.01 -19.46
CA THR A 186 10.83 -22.83 -20.24
C THR A 186 9.80 -22.13 -19.38
N PRO A 187 10.10 -20.93 -18.85
CA PRO A 187 9.16 -20.27 -17.98
C PRO A 187 7.86 -20.10 -18.77
N ARG A 188 6.73 -20.21 -18.09
CA ARG A 188 5.43 -20.15 -18.75
C ARG A 188 5.23 -18.84 -19.51
N PHE A 189 5.87 -17.77 -19.05
CA PHE A 189 5.90 -16.48 -19.70
C PHE A 189 7.33 -16.11 -20.09
N THR A 190 7.55 -15.90 -21.39
CA THR A 190 8.82 -15.54 -22.01
C THR A 190 8.70 -14.27 -22.86
N THR A 191 7.54 -14.02 -23.47
CA THR A 191 7.33 -12.90 -24.39
C THR A 191 6.44 -11.80 -23.81
N TYR A 192 5.95 -11.96 -22.58
CA TYR A 192 5.03 -11.04 -21.88
C TYR A 192 3.78 -10.66 -22.69
N THR A 193 3.47 -11.47 -23.70
CA THR A 193 2.40 -11.28 -24.69
C THR A 193 1.54 -12.53 -24.78
N GLU A 194 1.79 -13.50 -23.92
CA GLU A 194 0.99 -14.70 -23.79
C GLU A 194 -0.43 -14.33 -23.36
N THR A 195 -1.39 -15.10 -23.86
CA THR A 195 -2.83 -14.87 -23.64
C THR A 195 -3.21 -14.59 -22.18
N PRO A 196 -2.67 -15.29 -21.15
CA PRO A 196 -3.03 -15.02 -19.75
C PRO A 196 -2.64 -13.60 -19.30
N LEU A 197 -1.44 -13.16 -19.65
CA LEU A 197 -0.94 -11.82 -19.30
C LEU A 197 -1.66 -10.73 -20.08
N VAL A 198 -1.92 -10.95 -21.38
CA VAL A 198 -2.71 -10.02 -22.20
C VAL A 198 -4.12 -9.84 -21.65
N VAL A 199 -4.76 -10.93 -21.21
CA VAL A 199 -6.08 -10.84 -20.55
C VAL A 199 -6.01 -9.98 -19.29
N ILE A 200 -4.98 -10.18 -18.45
CA ILE A 200 -4.77 -9.36 -17.25
C ILE A 200 -4.58 -7.88 -17.63
N TYR A 201 -3.75 -7.57 -18.62
CA TYR A 201 -3.53 -6.20 -19.08
C TYR A 201 -4.81 -5.55 -19.62
N LEU A 202 -5.59 -6.29 -20.42
CA LEU A 202 -6.86 -5.81 -20.95
C LEU A 202 -7.89 -5.60 -19.84
N LEU A 203 -7.92 -6.44 -18.81
CA LEU A 203 -8.79 -6.26 -17.64
C LEU A 203 -8.42 -4.99 -16.87
N TYR A 204 -7.13 -4.74 -16.62
CA TYR A 204 -6.68 -3.51 -15.98
C TYR A 204 -6.98 -2.27 -16.85
N LEU A 205 -6.73 -2.36 -18.15
CA LEU A 205 -7.04 -1.27 -19.09
C LEU A 205 -8.56 -0.99 -19.12
N ALA A 206 -9.39 -2.03 -19.17
CA ALA A 206 -10.84 -1.90 -19.09
C ALA A 206 -11.29 -1.23 -17.78
N PHE A 207 -10.65 -1.57 -16.66
CA PHE A 207 -10.91 -0.92 -15.38
C PHE A 207 -10.55 0.58 -15.39
N PHE A 208 -9.40 0.97 -15.95
CA PHE A 208 -9.05 2.39 -16.10
C PHE A 208 -10.00 3.13 -17.05
N VAL A 209 -10.46 2.47 -18.12
CA VAL A 209 -11.48 3.03 -19.02
C VAL A 209 -12.81 3.21 -18.29
N LEU A 210 -13.23 2.28 -17.43
CA LEU A 210 -14.43 2.42 -16.60
C LEU A 210 -14.29 3.59 -15.62
N LEU A 211 -13.13 3.76 -14.99
CA LEU A 211 -12.86 4.86 -14.05
C LEU A 211 -12.80 6.23 -14.75
N GLY A 212 -12.19 6.28 -15.93
CA GLY A 212 -12.20 7.45 -16.81
C GLY A 212 -13.61 7.79 -17.31
N GLY A 213 -14.36 6.76 -17.72
CA GLY A 213 -15.76 6.85 -18.14
C GLY A 213 -16.65 7.37 -17.01
N TRP A 214 -16.47 6.88 -15.77
CA TRP A 214 -17.16 7.41 -14.59
C TRP A 214 -16.83 8.88 -14.35
N THR A 215 -15.55 9.26 -14.45
CA THR A 215 -15.12 10.65 -14.25
C THR A 215 -15.73 11.57 -15.31
N GLY A 216 -15.75 11.14 -16.57
CA GLY A 216 -16.42 11.83 -17.67
C GLY A 216 -17.92 11.93 -17.48
N TYR A 217 -18.59 10.82 -17.15
CA TYR A 217 -20.03 10.77 -16.87
C TYR A 217 -20.42 11.68 -15.70
N LYS A 218 -19.66 11.62 -14.61
CA LYS A 218 -19.84 12.49 -13.44
C LYS A 218 -19.72 13.95 -13.83
N THR A 219 -18.68 14.31 -14.59
CA THR A 219 -18.46 15.69 -15.03
C THR A 219 -19.60 16.16 -15.93
N TYR A 220 -20.02 15.35 -16.90
CA TYR A 220 -21.15 15.64 -17.77
C TYR A 220 -22.45 15.85 -17.00
N MET A 221 -22.81 14.93 -16.10
CA MET A 221 -24.02 15.04 -15.29
C MET A 221 -24.00 16.24 -14.33
N GLN A 222 -22.81 16.67 -13.89
CA GLN A 222 -22.66 17.84 -13.03
C GLN A 222 -22.69 19.15 -13.81
N THR A 223 -22.25 19.18 -15.06
CA THR A 223 -22.32 20.39 -15.90
C THR A 223 -23.69 20.61 -16.52
N THR A 224 -24.42 19.54 -16.85
CA THR A 224 -25.80 19.63 -17.36
C THR A 224 -26.79 20.08 -16.29
N ASN A 225 -26.61 19.66 -15.04
CA ASN A 225 -27.40 20.10 -13.91
C ASN A 225 -26.95 21.50 -13.43
N LEU A 226 -27.37 22.54 -14.17
CA LEU A 226 -27.10 23.96 -13.89
C LEU A 226 -27.38 24.37 -12.42
N SER A 227 -28.38 23.75 -11.77
CA SER A 227 -28.74 24.00 -10.37
C SER A 227 -27.60 23.71 -9.38
N VAL A 228 -26.70 22.77 -9.70
CA VAL A 228 -25.56 22.41 -8.85
C VAL A 228 -24.47 23.48 -8.90
N ASN A 229 -24.26 24.12 -10.06
CA ASN A 229 -23.31 25.21 -10.21
C ASN A 229 -23.82 26.52 -9.61
N GLU A 230 -25.13 26.76 -9.64
CA GLU A 230 -25.73 27.92 -8.95
C GLU A 230 -25.59 27.83 -7.43
N MET A 231 -25.65 26.64 -6.82
CA MET A 231 -25.41 26.49 -5.38
C MET A 231 -23.98 26.90 -4.99
N ASN A 232 -22.96 26.51 -5.76
CA ASN A 232 -21.58 27.00 -5.56
C ASN A 232 -21.46 28.53 -5.71
N LYS A 233 -22.34 29.15 -6.50
CA LYS A 233 -22.33 30.59 -6.81
C LYS A 233 -23.14 31.42 -5.81
N LYS A 234 -24.20 30.86 -5.22
CA LYS A 234 -25.06 31.50 -4.20
C LYS A 234 -24.50 31.41 -2.78
N LEU A 235 -23.55 30.50 -2.51
CA LEU A 235 -22.88 30.35 -1.20
C LEU A 235 -21.93 31.50 -0.80
N ILE A 236 -21.79 32.56 -1.61
CA ILE A 236 -20.79 33.62 -1.38
C ILE A 236 -21.40 34.97 -0.91
N ALA A 237 -22.69 35.25 -1.08
CA ALA A 237 -23.25 36.51 -0.56
C ALA A 237 -24.78 36.50 -0.57
N THR A 238 -25.41 36.22 0.57
CA THR A 238 -26.77 36.72 0.81
C THR A 238 -26.94 37.00 2.31
N PRO A 239 -27.24 38.24 2.71
CA PRO A 239 -27.53 38.56 4.10
C PRO A 239 -28.82 37.83 4.54
N GLN A 240 -28.75 37.22 5.72
CA GLN A 240 -29.78 36.34 6.25
C GLN A 240 -31.03 37.13 6.65
N THR A 241 -32.19 36.68 6.18
CA THR A 241 -33.48 37.06 6.76
C THR A 241 -33.92 35.90 7.65
N PRO A 242 -34.51 36.15 8.84
CA PRO A 242 -34.88 35.08 9.76
C PRO A 242 -35.83 34.09 9.08
N SER A 243 -35.46 32.81 9.17
CA SER A 243 -36.02 31.68 8.42
C SER A 243 -37.44 31.31 8.87
N ARG A 244 -38.25 30.82 7.92
CA ARG A 244 -39.67 30.50 8.11
C ARG A 244 -39.90 29.15 8.78
N ALA A 245 -38.91 28.26 8.82
CA ALA A 245 -38.89 27.05 9.64
C ALA A 245 -38.96 27.36 11.14
N VAL A 246 -38.61 28.58 11.56
CA VAL A 246 -38.83 29.06 12.93
C VAL A 246 -40.23 29.67 13.13
N ALA A 247 -40.94 29.97 12.04
CA ALA A 247 -42.28 30.57 12.01
C ALA A 247 -43.37 29.59 11.51
N GLY A 248 -43.08 28.29 11.53
CA GLY A 248 -43.78 27.25 10.78
C GLY A 248 -44.83 26.47 11.56
N ASN A 249 -45.65 27.11 12.38
CA ASN A 249 -46.97 26.56 12.70
C ASN A 249 -47.99 27.68 12.55
N ALA A 250 -48.95 27.53 11.62
CA ALA A 250 -50.06 28.48 11.46
C ALA A 250 -50.93 28.60 12.74
N ASN A 251 -50.71 27.70 13.71
CA ASN A 251 -51.35 27.67 15.02
C ASN A 251 -50.39 28.03 16.18
N GLY A 252 -49.11 28.34 15.91
CA GLY A 252 -48.11 28.72 16.91
C GLY A 252 -48.25 30.20 17.29
N HIS A 253 -48.45 30.48 18.58
CA HIS A 253 -48.76 31.83 19.09
C HIS A 253 -47.56 32.81 19.12
N HIS A 254 -46.37 32.41 18.66
CA HIS A 254 -45.15 33.21 18.78
C HIS A 254 -44.42 33.33 17.44
N THR A 255 -44.20 34.57 16.99
CA THR A 255 -43.53 34.91 15.72
C THR A 255 -42.10 35.44 15.90
N GLY A 256 -41.58 35.47 17.14
CA GLY A 256 -40.32 36.14 17.46
C GLY A 256 -39.25 35.18 17.99
N VAL A 257 -38.21 34.95 17.20
CA VAL A 257 -36.98 34.28 17.63
C VAL A 257 -36.15 35.28 18.48
N ARG A 258 -35.55 34.83 19.58
CA ARG A 258 -34.67 35.71 20.37
C ARG A 258 -33.49 36.18 19.54
N ALA A 259 -33.07 37.43 19.74
CA ALA A 259 -31.92 38.00 19.05
C ALA A 259 -30.61 37.21 19.29
N SER A 260 -30.48 36.55 20.45
CA SER A 260 -29.37 35.64 20.76
C SER A 260 -29.35 34.41 19.86
N ASP A 261 -30.52 33.84 19.62
CA ASP A 261 -30.67 32.58 18.88
C ASP A 261 -30.51 32.85 17.38
N THR A 262 -31.04 33.97 16.89
CA THR A 262 -30.77 34.44 15.53
C THR A 262 -29.28 34.72 15.31
N ARG A 263 -28.59 35.29 16.32
CA ARG A 263 -27.15 35.55 16.22
C ARG A 263 -26.35 34.24 16.18
N MET A 264 -26.72 33.27 17.00
CA MET A 264 -26.10 31.94 17.00
C MET A 264 -26.35 31.20 15.68
N GLN A 265 -27.54 31.33 15.08
CA GLN A 265 -27.84 30.81 13.75
C GLN A 265 -26.97 31.45 12.67
N ILE A 266 -26.83 32.78 12.71
CA ILE A 266 -25.99 33.53 11.77
C ILE A 266 -24.54 33.08 11.89
N GLU A 267 -23.98 33.04 13.10
CA GLU A 267 -22.60 32.61 13.34
C GLU A 267 -22.36 31.14 12.96
N ALA A 268 -23.31 30.24 13.22
CA ALA A 268 -23.19 28.83 12.86
C ALA A 268 -23.31 28.58 11.34
N SER A 269 -23.98 29.47 10.61
CA SER A 269 -24.17 29.36 9.16
C SER A 269 -23.19 30.22 8.37
N GLU A 270 -22.57 31.23 8.96
CA GLU A 270 -21.45 31.97 8.41
C GLU A 270 -20.24 31.04 8.25
N GLY A 271 -19.75 30.89 7.02
CA GLY A 271 -18.58 30.07 6.71
C GLY A 271 -18.83 28.56 6.51
N LEU A 272 -20.07 28.08 6.59
CA LEU A 272 -20.42 26.68 6.33
C LEU A 272 -20.69 26.42 4.84
N LEU A 273 -19.84 25.64 4.19
CA LEU A 273 -20.04 25.19 2.81
C LEU A 273 -20.78 23.86 2.79
N GLN A 274 -21.93 23.83 2.11
CA GLN A 274 -22.79 22.65 2.00
C GLN A 274 -22.81 22.14 0.56
N THR A 275 -22.70 20.83 0.37
CA THR A 275 -22.81 20.19 -0.96
C THR A 275 -23.64 18.92 -0.85
N GLY A 276 -24.73 18.87 -1.61
CA GLY A 276 -25.61 17.71 -1.67
C GLY A 276 -25.05 16.59 -2.56
N PHE A 277 -25.17 15.36 -2.08
CA PHE A 277 -24.81 14.14 -2.78
C PHE A 277 -25.96 13.14 -2.77
N SER A 278 -26.04 12.33 -3.82
CA SER A 278 -26.95 11.19 -3.94
C SER A 278 -26.17 9.97 -4.41
N ASN A 279 -26.57 8.79 -3.97
CA ASN A 279 -26.02 7.56 -4.50
C ASN A 279 -26.44 7.38 -5.97
N SER A 280 -25.55 6.77 -6.74
CA SER A 280 -25.79 6.40 -8.14
C SER A 280 -25.40 4.94 -8.29
N TYR A 281 -26.28 4.13 -8.90
CA TYR A 281 -26.00 2.71 -9.14
C TYR A 281 -24.67 2.51 -9.89
N LEU A 282 -24.40 3.36 -10.89
CA LEU A 282 -23.15 3.32 -11.65
C LEU A 282 -21.93 3.66 -10.77
N GLY A 283 -22.06 4.66 -9.90
CA GLY A 283 -20.98 5.06 -8.99
C GLY A 283 -20.65 3.97 -7.97
N THR A 284 -21.68 3.36 -7.38
CA THR A 284 -21.54 2.22 -6.47
C THR A 284 -20.92 1.01 -7.16
N PHE A 285 -21.31 0.73 -8.41
CA PHE A 285 -20.70 -0.33 -9.21
C PHE A 285 -19.20 -0.10 -9.45
N VAL A 286 -18.81 1.10 -9.89
CA VAL A 286 -17.40 1.44 -10.13
C VAL A 286 -16.59 1.41 -8.84
N PHE A 287 -17.17 1.85 -7.72
CA PHE A 287 -16.55 1.70 -6.39
C PHE A 287 -16.32 0.22 -6.04
N GLY A 288 -17.30 -0.65 -6.27
CA GLY A 288 -17.14 -2.09 -6.12
C GLY A 288 -16.00 -2.65 -6.96
N CYS A 289 -15.89 -2.21 -8.23
CA CYS A 289 -14.77 -2.58 -9.09
C CYS A 289 -13.41 -2.12 -8.53
N VAL A 290 -13.32 -0.94 -7.92
CA VAL A 290 -12.08 -0.43 -7.28
C VAL A 290 -11.66 -1.33 -6.11
N VAL A 291 -12.62 -1.78 -5.30
CA VAL A 291 -12.36 -2.71 -4.18
C VAL A 291 -11.86 -4.06 -4.71
N VAL A 292 -12.56 -4.63 -5.70
CA VAL A 292 -12.17 -5.91 -6.32
C VAL A 292 -10.79 -5.81 -6.99
N ALA A 293 -10.50 -4.73 -7.71
CA ALA A 293 -9.19 -4.50 -8.33
C ALA A 293 -8.07 -4.40 -7.28
N SER A 294 -8.35 -3.74 -6.14
CA SER A 294 -7.38 -3.64 -5.04
C SER A 294 -7.08 -5.01 -4.40
N LEU A 295 -8.09 -5.88 -4.27
CA LEU A 295 -7.90 -7.25 -3.81
C LEU A 295 -7.14 -8.11 -4.84
N ALA A 296 -7.47 -7.96 -6.12
CA ALA A 296 -6.81 -8.68 -7.22
C ALA A 296 -5.31 -8.33 -7.33
N LEU A 297 -4.95 -7.06 -7.11
CA LEU A 297 -3.55 -6.62 -7.07
C LEU A 297 -2.74 -7.31 -5.96
N ASN A 298 -3.34 -7.49 -4.77
CA ASN A 298 -2.70 -8.24 -3.68
C ASN A 298 -2.56 -9.73 -4.02
N ALA A 299 -3.60 -10.34 -4.60
CA ALA A 299 -3.53 -11.73 -5.03
C ALA A 299 -2.43 -11.94 -6.08
N LEU A 300 -2.28 -11.01 -7.03
CA LEU A 300 -1.23 -11.04 -8.03
C LEU A 300 0.17 -10.92 -7.41
N LEU A 301 0.37 -10.02 -6.44
CA LEU A 301 1.62 -9.95 -5.68
C LEU A 301 1.96 -11.27 -4.97
N ILE A 302 0.96 -11.90 -4.33
CA ILE A 302 1.14 -13.20 -3.66
C ILE A 302 1.56 -14.29 -4.66
N VAL A 303 0.97 -14.30 -5.86
CA VAL A 303 1.35 -15.24 -6.92
C VAL A 303 2.80 -15.03 -7.37
N ILE A 304 3.23 -13.78 -7.58
CA ILE A 304 4.63 -13.49 -7.94
C ILE A 304 5.58 -13.93 -6.83
N ILE A 305 5.26 -13.64 -5.57
CA ILE A 305 6.07 -14.07 -4.43
C ILE A 305 6.15 -15.60 -4.35
N ALA A 306 5.03 -16.30 -4.58
CA ALA A 306 5.01 -17.77 -4.57
C ALA A 306 5.86 -18.36 -5.71
N ASP A 307 5.86 -17.73 -6.87
CA ASP A 307 6.71 -18.08 -8.02
C ASP A 307 8.19 -17.89 -7.72
N TYR A 308 8.53 -16.77 -7.10
CA TYR A 308 9.88 -16.47 -6.66
C TYR A 308 10.44 -17.53 -5.69
N TYR A 309 9.58 -18.13 -4.85
CA TYR A 309 9.96 -19.23 -3.96
C TYR A 309 9.89 -20.63 -4.60
N GLY A 310 9.71 -20.72 -5.93
CA GLY A 310 9.72 -21.99 -6.66
C GLY A 310 8.52 -22.89 -6.37
N ARG A 311 7.35 -22.33 -6.04
CA ARG A 311 6.12 -23.11 -5.80
C ARG A 311 5.38 -23.52 -7.07
N PHE A 312 5.77 -23.00 -8.24
CA PHE A 312 5.18 -23.35 -9.52
C PHE A 312 6.19 -24.17 -10.35
N ASP A 313 5.69 -25.25 -10.97
CA ASP A 313 6.44 -26.07 -11.91
C ASP A 313 5.61 -26.28 -13.19
N PRO A 314 6.06 -25.79 -14.36
CA PRO A 314 7.22 -24.92 -14.56
C PRO A 314 7.03 -23.52 -13.94
N PRO A 315 8.13 -22.78 -13.64
CA PRO A 315 8.06 -21.44 -13.09
C PRO A 315 7.32 -20.48 -14.05
N LEU A 316 6.63 -19.49 -13.49
CA LEU A 316 5.86 -18.50 -14.26
C LEU A 316 6.80 -17.53 -14.97
N PHE A 317 7.79 -16.99 -14.26
CA PHE A 317 8.81 -16.08 -14.78
C PHE A 317 10.22 -16.70 -14.66
N ASP A 318 11.17 -16.22 -15.44
CA ASP A 318 12.57 -16.60 -15.28
C ASP A 318 13.08 -16.18 -13.88
N ALA A 319 13.51 -17.15 -13.09
CA ALA A 319 13.98 -16.95 -11.72
C ALA A 319 15.31 -16.19 -11.65
N SER A 320 16.14 -16.22 -12.69
CA SER A 320 17.45 -15.56 -12.71
C SER A 320 17.39 -14.06 -13.00
N GLU A 321 16.50 -13.63 -13.90
CA GLU A 321 16.50 -12.25 -14.41
C GLU A 321 15.16 -11.53 -14.21
N ASP A 322 14.04 -12.22 -14.46
CA ASP A 322 12.76 -11.56 -14.67
C ASP A 322 11.90 -11.45 -13.41
N ASN A 323 11.93 -12.46 -12.54
CA ASN A 323 11.02 -12.55 -11.40
C ASN A 323 11.19 -11.36 -10.44
N ALA A 324 12.44 -10.97 -10.16
CA ALA A 324 12.74 -9.81 -9.31
C ALA A 324 12.28 -8.49 -9.95
N VAL A 325 12.43 -8.33 -11.26
CA VAL A 325 12.01 -7.12 -11.99
C VAL A 325 10.49 -6.99 -11.98
N VAL A 326 9.78 -8.05 -12.32
CA VAL A 326 8.30 -8.10 -12.33
C VAL A 326 7.75 -7.81 -10.94
N PHE A 327 8.38 -8.37 -9.89
CA PHE A 327 8.02 -8.07 -8.50
C PHE A 327 8.16 -6.59 -8.16
N ILE A 328 9.31 -5.98 -8.46
CA ILE A 328 9.57 -4.56 -8.14
C ILE A 328 8.57 -3.65 -8.87
N VAL A 329 8.32 -3.89 -10.16
CA VAL A 329 7.39 -3.08 -10.95
C VAL A 329 5.97 -3.17 -10.38
N MET A 330 5.49 -4.38 -10.11
CA MET A 330 4.15 -4.57 -9.52
C MET A 330 4.05 -4.00 -8.11
N TRP A 331 5.10 -4.11 -7.31
CA TRP A 331 5.17 -3.53 -5.98
C TRP A 331 5.08 -1.99 -6.00
N VAL A 332 5.77 -1.32 -6.94
CA VAL A 332 5.69 0.14 -7.09
C VAL A 332 4.27 0.56 -7.51
N ILE A 333 3.67 -0.13 -8.48
CA ILE A 333 2.32 0.18 -8.96
C ILE A 333 1.29 0.03 -7.82
N THR A 334 1.35 -1.08 -7.09
CA THR A 334 0.46 -1.33 -5.95
C THR A 334 0.66 -0.34 -4.83
N SER A 335 1.91 0.04 -4.52
CA SER A 335 2.22 1.04 -3.51
C SER A 335 1.63 2.40 -3.86
N ILE A 336 1.80 2.87 -5.10
CA ILE A 336 1.21 4.14 -5.58
C ILE A 336 -0.32 4.07 -5.52
N TRP A 337 -0.91 2.94 -5.91
CA TRP A 337 -2.35 2.71 -5.84
C TRP A 337 -2.89 2.82 -4.42
N PHE A 338 -2.28 2.12 -3.46
CA PHE A 338 -2.69 2.17 -2.04
C PHE A 338 -2.47 3.53 -1.40
N VAL A 339 -1.34 4.18 -1.67
CA VAL A 339 -1.09 5.56 -1.21
C VAL A 339 -2.18 6.50 -1.72
N THR A 340 -2.60 6.34 -2.98
CA THR A 340 -3.69 7.15 -3.55
C THR A 340 -5.02 6.89 -2.84
N ILE A 341 -5.37 5.63 -2.55
CA ILE A 341 -6.59 5.27 -1.81
C ILE A 341 -6.57 5.88 -0.40
N VAL A 342 -5.48 5.73 0.34
CA VAL A 342 -5.34 6.27 1.70
C VAL A 342 -5.39 7.79 1.69
N ALA A 343 -4.68 8.45 0.77
CA ALA A 343 -4.70 9.91 0.64
C ALA A 343 -6.10 10.45 0.31
N LEU A 344 -6.95 9.65 -0.36
CA LEU A 344 -8.30 10.01 -0.75
C LEU A 344 -9.38 9.39 0.14
N GLN A 345 -9.05 8.69 1.23
CA GLN A 345 -10.00 7.91 2.04
C GLN A 345 -11.21 8.74 2.50
N ASP A 346 -10.99 9.99 2.92
CA ASP A 346 -12.05 10.89 3.41
C ASP A 346 -13.01 11.33 2.29
N ARG A 347 -12.59 11.22 1.04
CA ARG A 347 -13.29 11.77 -0.14
C ARG A 347 -13.71 10.69 -1.13
N ILE A 348 -13.24 9.46 -0.98
CA ILE A 348 -13.41 8.39 -1.95
C ILE A 348 -14.89 8.08 -2.18
N TYR A 349 -15.68 8.00 -1.10
CA TYR A 349 -17.13 7.78 -1.21
C TYR A 349 -17.84 8.92 -1.96
N ASN A 350 -17.45 10.17 -1.70
CA ASN A 350 -18.01 11.33 -2.39
C ASN A 350 -17.52 11.44 -3.86
N PHE A 351 -16.42 10.79 -4.19
CA PHE A 351 -15.98 10.66 -5.58
C PHE A 351 -16.93 9.75 -6.39
N PHE A 352 -17.47 8.70 -5.78
CA PHE A 352 -18.42 7.80 -6.43
C PHE A 352 -19.89 8.23 -6.31
N ARG A 353 -20.18 9.29 -5.55
CA ARG A 353 -21.52 9.92 -5.51
C ARG A 353 -21.69 11.01 -6.56
N LEU A 354 -22.94 11.24 -6.96
CA LEU A 354 -23.32 12.35 -7.83
C LEU A 354 -23.71 13.56 -6.98
N ARG A 355 -23.42 14.76 -7.49
CA ARG A 355 -23.87 16.00 -6.84
C ARG A 355 -25.30 16.27 -7.26
N VAL A 356 -26.14 16.58 -6.28
CA VAL A 356 -27.58 16.81 -6.45
C VAL A 356 -27.94 18.05 -5.62
N PRO A 357 -28.95 18.84 -6.03
CA PRO A 357 -29.48 19.91 -5.19
C PRO A 357 -29.85 19.47 -3.77
N LEU A 358 -29.74 20.40 -2.82
CA LEU A 358 -29.92 20.12 -1.39
C LEU A 358 -31.36 19.66 -1.06
N ASP A 359 -32.34 19.99 -1.90
CA ASP A 359 -33.74 19.56 -1.82
C ASP A 359 -33.95 18.04 -1.97
N LYS A 360 -33.06 17.37 -2.71
CA LYS A 360 -33.19 15.94 -3.08
C LYS A 360 -31.98 15.11 -2.70
N CYS A 361 -31.02 15.70 -1.98
CA CYS A 361 -29.83 14.98 -1.56
C CYS A 361 -30.12 13.93 -0.48
N GLU A 362 -29.41 12.80 -0.55
CA GLU A 362 -29.40 11.77 0.49
C GLU A 362 -28.28 12.03 1.51
N PHE A 363 -27.22 12.70 1.08
CA PHE A 363 -26.06 13.03 1.90
C PHE A 363 -25.68 14.50 1.71
N VAL A 364 -25.23 15.15 2.78
CA VAL A 364 -24.71 16.51 2.73
C VAL A 364 -23.27 16.51 3.19
N TYR A 365 -22.37 16.94 2.31
CA TYR A 365 -21.02 17.29 2.69
C TYR A 365 -21.03 18.68 3.30
N MET A 366 -20.63 18.77 4.56
CA MET A 366 -20.53 20.01 5.32
C MET A 366 -19.07 20.31 5.62
N LEU A 367 -18.67 21.55 5.34
CA LEU A 367 -17.32 22.04 5.56
C LEU A 367 -17.41 23.37 6.29
N LYS A 368 -17.03 23.37 7.57
CA LYS A 368 -16.86 24.58 8.36
C LYS A 368 -15.42 25.02 8.22
N ARG A 369 -15.18 26.24 7.76
CA ARG A 369 -13.82 26.78 7.66
C ARG A 369 -13.26 27.01 9.05
N ASP A 370 -12.02 26.56 9.27
CA ASP A 370 -11.28 26.97 10.44
C ASP A 370 -10.64 28.32 10.09
N ASP A 371 -11.07 29.39 10.74
CA ASP A 371 -10.32 30.65 10.75
C ASP A 371 -9.08 30.41 11.61
N THR A 372 -8.09 29.75 11.02
CA THR A 372 -6.79 29.57 11.65
C THR A 372 -6.05 30.91 11.64
N GLU A 373 -6.31 31.75 12.64
CA GLU A 373 -5.36 32.80 12.98
C GLU A 373 -4.09 32.09 13.52
N VAL A 374 -3.00 32.18 12.77
CA VAL A 374 -1.69 31.65 13.20
C VAL A 374 -1.20 32.54 14.34
N LEU A 375 -1.60 32.21 15.58
CA LEU A 375 -1.34 33.06 16.74
C LEU A 375 0.13 33.01 17.21
N LEU A 376 0.91 32.01 16.77
CA LEU A 376 2.34 31.92 17.07
C LEU A 376 3.08 31.23 15.91
N ALA A 377 3.69 32.02 15.02
CA ALA A 377 4.67 31.50 14.07
C ALA A 377 5.99 31.29 14.81
N ASP A 378 6.33 30.04 15.11
CA ASP A 378 7.62 29.69 15.69
C ASP A 378 8.75 29.95 14.67
N ARG A 379 9.79 30.66 15.10
CA ARG A 379 10.81 31.31 14.25
C ARG A 379 11.95 30.36 13.86
N SER A 380 11.67 29.06 13.72
CA SER A 380 12.65 28.03 13.39
C SER A 380 12.62 27.70 11.90
N GLY A 381 13.79 27.60 11.26
CA GLY A 381 13.90 27.30 9.82
C GLY A 381 13.35 25.93 9.40
N VAL A 382 13.07 25.05 10.36
CA VAL A 382 12.40 23.76 10.13
C VAL A 382 10.90 23.96 9.89
N SER A 383 10.26 24.89 10.61
CA SER A 383 8.86 25.27 10.38
C SER A 383 8.66 25.91 9.00
N ASP A 384 9.62 26.72 8.56
CA ASP A 384 9.63 27.31 7.20
C ASP A 384 9.83 26.26 6.09
N PHE A 385 10.58 25.19 6.36
CA PHE A 385 10.77 24.11 5.40
C PHE A 385 9.55 23.20 5.31
N VAL A 386 8.99 22.82 6.47
CA VAL A 386 7.74 22.05 6.55
C VAL A 386 6.60 22.82 5.90
N SER A 387 6.46 24.12 6.17
CA SER A 387 5.43 24.95 5.53
C SER A 387 5.66 25.12 4.02
N LYS A 388 6.91 25.14 3.52
CA LYS A 388 7.18 25.13 2.06
C LYS A 388 6.79 23.81 1.41
N ILE A 389 7.09 22.67 2.04
CA ILE A 389 6.67 21.35 1.55
C ILE A 389 5.15 21.24 1.61
N GLU A 390 4.55 21.66 2.72
CA GLU A 390 3.10 21.66 2.91
C GLU A 390 2.43 22.55 1.87
N ASN A 391 2.94 23.76 1.60
CA ASN A 391 2.42 24.63 0.53
C ASN A 391 2.66 24.08 -0.88
N PHE A 392 3.64 23.20 -1.08
CA PHE A 392 3.89 22.54 -2.36
C PHE A 392 2.89 21.40 -2.61
N PHE A 393 2.56 20.61 -1.58
CA PHE A 393 1.57 19.52 -1.66
C PHE A 393 0.13 19.98 -1.39
N ALA A 394 -0.06 21.08 -0.68
CA ALA A 394 -1.33 21.76 -0.45
C ALA A 394 -1.36 22.97 -1.36
N SER A 395 -1.86 22.79 -2.59
CA SER A 395 -2.11 23.91 -3.50
C SER A 395 -2.84 25.04 -2.78
N LYS A 396 -2.35 26.28 -2.95
CA LYS A 396 -3.04 27.54 -2.61
C LYS A 396 -4.56 27.39 -2.79
N GLY A 397 -5.29 27.41 -1.68
CA GLY A 397 -6.75 27.31 -1.69
C GLY A 397 -7.33 26.04 -1.07
N LYS A 398 -6.55 25.20 -0.38
CA LYS A 398 -7.14 24.16 0.49
C LYS A 398 -7.94 24.86 1.59
N ILE A 399 -9.26 24.84 1.44
CA ILE A 399 -10.23 25.24 2.45
C ILE A 399 -9.97 24.34 3.66
N SER A 400 -9.20 24.85 4.62
CA SER A 400 -8.91 24.18 5.89
C SER A 400 -10.11 24.33 6.81
N GLY A 401 -10.48 23.26 7.50
CA GLY A 401 -11.74 23.23 8.22
C GLY A 401 -12.21 21.83 8.60
N TYR A 402 -13.08 21.77 9.61
CA TYR A 402 -13.79 20.55 9.96
C TYR A 402 -14.76 20.16 8.83
N ARG A 403 -14.58 18.95 8.30
CA ARG A 403 -15.35 18.40 7.19
C ARG A 403 -15.95 17.06 7.56
N THR A 404 -17.23 16.87 7.27
CA THR A 404 -17.85 15.55 7.34
C THR A 404 -18.99 15.43 6.34
N THR A 405 -19.30 14.20 5.94
CA THR A 405 -20.46 13.90 5.09
C THR A 405 -21.50 13.20 5.92
N VAL A 406 -22.63 13.86 6.10
CA VAL A 406 -23.70 13.43 7.00
C VAL A 406 -24.88 12.92 6.17
N PRO A 407 -25.55 11.82 6.56
CA PRO A 407 -26.79 11.40 5.92
C PRO A 407 -27.94 12.36 6.25
N VAL A 408 -28.85 12.58 5.30
CA VAL A 408 -30.09 13.31 5.52
C VAL A 408 -31.14 12.35 6.08
N ILE A 409 -31.73 12.73 7.22
CA ILE A 409 -32.79 11.96 7.89
C ILE A 409 -34.09 12.76 7.78
N GLU A 410 -35.18 12.09 7.39
CA GLU A 410 -36.50 12.70 7.35
C GLU A 410 -37.27 12.33 8.62
N VAL A 411 -37.61 13.32 9.44
CA VAL A 411 -38.35 13.14 10.71
C VAL A 411 -39.50 14.14 10.75
N GLY A 412 -40.73 13.66 10.89
CA GLY A 412 -41.92 14.53 10.97
C GLY A 412 -42.15 15.40 9.73
N GLY A 413 -41.69 14.96 8.54
CA GLY A 413 -41.75 15.73 7.29
C GLY A 413 -40.66 16.79 7.14
N LEU A 414 -39.73 16.88 8.09
CA LEU A 414 -38.57 17.77 8.03
C LEU A 414 -37.34 16.97 7.61
N ARG A 415 -36.55 17.51 6.67
CA ARG A 415 -35.27 16.94 6.26
C ARG A 415 -34.16 17.54 7.10
N ILE A 416 -33.45 16.68 7.81
CA ILE A 416 -32.57 17.08 8.89
C ILE A 416 -31.19 16.44 8.74
N VAL A 417 -30.16 17.18 9.14
CA VAL A 417 -28.77 16.73 9.20
C VAL A 417 -28.15 17.21 10.50
N GLU A 418 -27.28 16.39 11.09
CA GLU A 418 -26.57 16.73 12.32
C GLU A 418 -25.09 16.96 12.04
N PHE A 419 -24.59 18.14 12.41
CA PHE A 419 -23.19 18.51 12.17
C PHE A 419 -22.63 19.26 13.37
N GLN A 420 -21.53 18.77 13.94
CA GLN A 420 -20.93 19.31 15.17
C GLN A 420 -21.94 19.46 16.33
N HIS A 421 -22.77 18.43 16.56
CA HIS A 421 -23.82 18.44 17.59
C HIS A 421 -24.88 19.54 17.41
N LEU A 422 -25.00 20.10 16.20
CA LEU A 422 -26.05 21.03 15.83
C LEU A 422 -26.95 20.38 14.78
N ARG A 423 -28.25 20.48 15.00
CA ARG A 423 -29.27 19.99 14.07
C ARG A 423 -29.58 21.08 13.06
N TYR A 424 -29.44 20.77 11.77
CA TYR A 424 -29.80 21.66 10.69
C TYR A 424 -31.03 21.12 9.95
N VAL A 425 -32.01 21.98 9.74
CA VAL A 425 -33.25 21.68 9.04
C VAL A 425 -33.20 22.30 7.65
N TYR A 426 -33.67 21.57 6.64
CA TYR A 426 -33.78 22.08 5.29
C TYR A 426 -34.86 23.16 5.18
N GLU A 427 -34.47 24.35 4.73
CA GLU A 427 -35.39 25.47 4.49
C GLU A 427 -35.56 25.67 2.98
N GLU A 428 -36.79 25.54 2.48
CA GLU A 428 -37.10 25.69 1.06
C GLU A 428 -36.83 27.12 0.53
N ASN A 429 -37.06 28.14 1.37
CA ASN A 429 -36.90 29.54 0.99
C ASN A 429 -35.43 29.91 0.77
N GLU A 430 -34.53 29.36 1.58
CA GLU A 430 -33.09 29.60 1.48
C GLU A 430 -32.38 28.55 0.60
N GLY A 431 -33.03 27.43 0.33
CA GLY A 431 -32.48 26.33 -0.45
C GLY A 431 -31.27 25.66 0.21
N ARG A 432 -31.12 25.79 1.54
CA ARG A 432 -29.98 25.28 2.33
C ARG A 432 -30.44 24.71 3.67
N PHE A 433 -29.55 23.97 4.33
CA PHE A 433 -29.77 23.52 5.69
C PHE A 433 -29.38 24.63 6.67
N VAL A 434 -30.31 25.06 7.52
CA VAL A 434 -30.13 26.10 8.54
C VAL A 434 -30.23 25.49 9.94
N PRO A 435 -29.48 25.99 10.94
CA PRO A 435 -29.60 25.48 12.30
C PRO A 435 -31.04 25.62 12.79
N GLY A 436 -31.61 24.53 13.32
CA GLY A 436 -32.96 24.55 13.88
C GLY A 436 -33.03 25.49 15.07
N ALA A 437 -34.06 26.33 15.12
CA ALA A 437 -34.38 27.14 16.29
C ALA A 437 -35.86 27.05 16.59
N VAL A 438 -36.20 27.30 17.86
CA VAL A 438 -37.56 27.32 18.35
C VAL A 438 -37.87 28.73 18.84
N ALA A 439 -39.02 29.27 18.45
CA ALA A 439 -39.49 30.53 18.99
C ALA A 439 -39.88 30.35 20.47
N LEU A 440 -39.24 31.12 21.35
CA LEU A 440 -39.56 31.20 22.78
C LEU A 440 -40.30 32.50 23.07
N GLY A 441 -41.11 32.51 24.13
CA GLY A 441 -41.71 33.75 24.61
C GLY A 441 -40.67 34.85 24.84
N ASN A 442 -40.92 36.03 24.26
CA ASN A 442 -40.02 37.19 24.37
C ASN A 442 -40.47 38.14 25.48
N ASN A 443 -41.77 38.15 25.78
CA ASN A 443 -42.35 39.01 26.81
C ASN A 443 -42.70 38.20 28.07
N TYR A 444 -42.82 38.87 29.22
CA TYR A 444 -43.24 38.23 30.48
C TYR A 444 -44.61 37.54 30.35
N ASP A 445 -45.53 38.14 29.59
CA ASP A 445 -46.85 37.54 29.32
C ASP A 445 -46.73 36.23 28.56
N ASP A 446 -45.86 36.15 27.54
CA ASP A 446 -45.63 34.92 26.76
C ASP A 446 -45.11 33.80 27.66
N ILE A 447 -44.14 34.12 28.52
CA ILE A 447 -43.55 33.16 29.48
C ILE A 447 -44.60 32.69 30.49
N LEU A 448 -45.48 33.59 30.96
CA LEU A 448 -46.58 33.24 31.87
C LEU A 448 -47.60 32.33 31.19
N HIS A 449 -47.84 32.52 29.89
CA HIS A 449 -48.70 31.64 29.09
C HIS A 449 -48.09 30.25 28.87
N GLU A 450 -46.77 30.14 28.73
CA GLU A 450 -46.06 28.85 28.62
C GLU A 450 -45.90 28.10 29.96
N ALA A 451 -46.23 28.73 31.11
CA ALA A 451 -46.07 28.13 32.44
C ALA A 451 -46.91 26.85 32.66
N LYS A 452 -47.95 26.61 31.85
CA LYS A 452 -48.77 25.40 31.91
C LYS A 452 -48.18 24.20 31.15
N GLY A 453 -46.99 24.37 30.55
CA GLY A 453 -46.35 23.37 29.73
C GLY A 453 -46.77 23.43 28.26
N LEU A 454 -46.09 22.64 27.45
CA LEU A 454 -46.31 22.55 26.00
C LEU A 454 -47.38 21.51 25.69
N SER A 455 -48.11 21.68 24.58
CA SER A 455 -48.93 20.61 24.04
C SER A 455 -48.06 19.50 23.46
N ASP A 456 -48.57 18.27 23.40
CA ASP A 456 -47.82 17.12 22.86
C ASP A 456 -47.35 17.36 21.42
N SER A 457 -48.17 18.00 20.59
CA SER A 457 -47.83 18.33 19.20
C SER A 457 -46.71 19.37 19.09
N GLU A 458 -46.71 20.37 19.98
CA GLU A 458 -45.67 21.41 20.01
C GLU A 458 -44.38 20.84 20.60
N ALA A 459 -44.47 19.99 21.61
CA ALA A 459 -43.33 19.29 22.19
C ALA A 459 -42.65 18.38 21.15
N GLU A 460 -43.42 17.60 20.40
CA GLU A 460 -42.91 16.75 19.31
C GLU A 460 -42.26 17.59 18.20
N HIS A 461 -42.89 18.70 17.80
CA HIS A 461 -42.33 19.61 16.80
C HIS A 461 -40.99 20.21 17.26
N ARG A 462 -40.91 20.70 18.51
CA ARG A 462 -39.67 21.24 19.08
C ARG A 462 -38.56 20.18 19.14
N ILE A 463 -38.87 18.96 19.60
CA ILE A 463 -37.90 17.85 19.64
C ILE A 463 -37.39 17.51 18.23
N ASN A 464 -38.28 17.50 17.23
CA ASN A 464 -37.88 17.25 15.84
C ASN A 464 -37.00 18.38 15.26
N THR A 465 -37.23 19.63 15.66
CA THR A 465 -36.45 20.77 15.15
C THR A 465 -35.08 20.93 15.82
N VAL A 466 -34.99 20.90 17.16
CA VAL A 466 -33.75 21.17 17.90
C VAL A 466 -33.06 19.93 18.48
N GLY A 467 -33.75 18.80 18.57
CA GLY A 467 -33.24 17.57 19.18
C GLY A 467 -33.41 17.51 20.70
N TYR A 468 -32.88 16.45 21.30
CA TYR A 468 -32.87 16.29 22.76
C TYR A 468 -31.79 17.16 23.39
N ASN A 469 -32.01 17.55 24.66
CA ASN A 469 -31.00 18.21 25.46
C ASN A 469 -30.00 17.17 26.03
N SER A 470 -29.28 16.50 25.14
CA SER A 470 -28.17 15.60 25.47
C SER A 470 -26.90 16.04 24.75
N VAL A 471 -25.76 15.91 25.43
CA VAL A 471 -24.45 16.13 24.82
C VAL A 471 -23.78 14.77 24.73
N ASP A 472 -24.02 14.10 23.60
CA ASP A 472 -23.45 12.79 23.34
C ASP A 472 -22.05 12.96 22.76
N VAL A 473 -21.04 12.67 23.58
CA VAL A 473 -19.64 12.77 23.19
C VAL A 473 -19.20 11.41 22.65
N GLU A 474 -18.94 11.33 21.34
CA GLU A 474 -18.33 10.14 20.74
C GLU A 474 -16.94 9.91 21.33
N MET A 475 -16.79 8.81 22.05
CA MET A 475 -15.49 8.36 22.54
C MET A 475 -14.78 7.61 21.41
N PRO A 476 -13.52 7.98 21.08
CA PRO A 476 -12.77 7.26 20.07
C PRO A 476 -12.62 5.79 20.49
N SER A 477 -13.12 4.87 19.67
CA SER A 477 -12.88 3.45 19.85
C SER A 477 -11.41 3.14 19.52
N LEU A 478 -10.84 2.15 20.20
CA LEU A 478 -9.53 1.62 19.81
C LEU A 478 -9.64 1.08 18.37
N PRO A 479 -8.67 1.40 17.49
CA PRO A 479 -8.67 0.95 16.10
C PRO A 479 -8.48 -0.56 15.95
#